data_AF-A0A667WU74-F1
#
_entry.id   AF-A0A667WU74-F1
#
_cell.length_a   1.000
_cell.length_b   1.000
_cell.length_c   1.000
_cell.angle_alpha   90.00
_cell.angle_beta   90.00
_cell.angle_gamma   90.00
#
_symmetry.space_group_name_H-M   'P 1'
#
loop_
_entity.id
_entity.type
_entity.pdbx_description
1 polymer ?
#
loop_
_entity_poly.entity_id
_entity_poly.type
_entity_poly.pdbx_seq_one_letter_code
_entity_poly.pdbx_strand_id
1 'polypeptide(L)' 'KKKSELNPGCYNYQVPGCPFIFEPVCGSNGVTYPNACVLCEIIRETGTNILIAKSGPC' A
#
# COMPACT_ATOMS: atom_id res chain seq x y z
N LYS A 1 15.73 13.64 7.44
CA LYS A 1 14.82 12.88 8.33
C LYS A 1 14.24 11.75 7.50
N LYS A 2 14.74 10.53 7.67
CA LYS A 2 14.45 9.38 6.81
C LYS A 2 12.99 8.97 7.07
N LYS A 3 12.07 9.33 6.17
CA LYS A 3 10.68 8.88 6.25
C LYS A 3 10.77 7.37 6.02
N SER A 4 10.53 6.58 7.05
CA SER A 4 10.70 5.13 6.99
C SER A 4 9.68 4.54 6.03
N GLU A 5 10.03 4.51 4.75
CA GLU A 5 9.23 3.88 3.71
C GLU A 5 9.18 2.38 3.98
N LEU A 6 8.01 1.91 4.39
CA LEU A 6 7.74 0.52 4.70
C LEU A 6 7.40 -0.22 3.41
N ASN A 7 8.01 -1.39 3.23
CA ASN A 7 7.65 -2.29 2.13
C ASN A 7 6.20 -2.73 2.31
N PRO A 8 5.31 -2.52 1.32
CA PRO A 8 3.89 -2.91 1.43
C PRO A 8 3.67 -4.43 1.47
N GLY A 9 4.72 -5.24 1.30
CA GLY A 9 4.62 -6.68 1.52
C GLY A 9 3.70 -7.36 0.52
N CYS A 10 3.68 -6.89 -0.73
CA CYS A 10 2.75 -7.36 -1.78
C CYS A 10 2.84 -8.86 -2.09
N TYR A 11 3.93 -9.52 -1.69
CA TYR A 11 4.08 -10.96 -1.77
C TYR A 11 3.20 -11.73 -0.76
N ASN A 12 2.74 -11.08 0.32
CA ASN A 12 1.84 -11.68 1.32
C ASN A 12 0.37 -11.62 0.92
N TYR A 13 0.01 -10.74 -0.04
CA TYR A 13 -1.37 -10.56 -0.51
C TYR A 13 -1.65 -11.45 -1.73
N GLN A 14 -1.41 -12.75 -1.57
CA GLN A 14 -1.68 -13.75 -2.61
C GLN A 14 -3.18 -14.06 -2.69
N VAL A 15 -3.70 -14.16 -3.93
CA VAL A 15 -5.11 -14.33 -4.36
C VAL A 15 -5.88 -15.40 -3.54
N PRO A 16 -7.18 -15.18 -3.22
CA PRO A 16 -8.21 -14.83 -4.19
C PRO A 16 -8.68 -13.36 -4.19
N GLY A 17 -8.13 -12.49 -3.34
CA GLY A 17 -8.45 -11.05 -3.34
C GLY A 17 -8.00 -10.33 -2.07
N CYS A 18 -8.18 -9.02 -2.04
CA CYS A 18 -7.91 -8.21 -0.86
C CYS A 18 -9.04 -8.33 0.17
N PRO A 19 -8.71 -8.43 1.48
CA PRO A 19 -9.74 -8.39 2.51
C PRO A 19 -10.43 -7.02 2.51
N PHE A 20 -11.73 -7.00 2.80
CA PHE A 20 -12.53 -5.76 2.97
C PHE A 20 -12.28 -5.11 4.34
N ILE A 21 -11.00 -5.00 4.73
CA ILE A 21 -10.57 -4.35 5.95
C ILE A 21 -10.17 -2.92 5.61
N PHE A 22 -10.69 -1.96 6.38
CA PHE A 22 -10.32 -0.56 6.26
C PHE A 22 -9.15 -0.24 7.19
N GLU A 23 -7.95 -0.31 6.64
CA GLU A 23 -6.68 -0.02 7.33
C GLU A 23 -5.88 0.95 6.47
N PRO A 24 -6.25 2.24 6.45
CA PRO A 24 -5.72 3.18 5.48
C PRO A 24 -4.20 3.32 5.62
N VAL A 25 -3.52 3.45 4.49
CA VAL A 25 -2.07 3.68 4.43
C VAL A 25 -1.75 4.82 3.48
N CYS A 26 -0.76 5.61 3.84
CA CYS A 26 -0.26 6.69 3.00
C CYS A 26 0.86 6.16 2.12
N GLY A 27 0.69 6.21 0.80
CA GLY A 27 1.72 5.87 -0.16
C GLY A 27 2.84 6.91 -0.21
N SER A 28 4.02 6.51 -0.70
CA SER A 28 5.15 7.39 -0.97
C SER A 28 4.83 8.44 -2.04
N ASN A 29 3.81 8.17 -2.87
CA ASN A 29 3.25 9.10 -3.83
C ASN A 29 2.27 10.14 -3.22
N GLY A 30 2.04 10.10 -1.90
CA GLY A 30 1.14 11.02 -1.21
C GLY A 30 -0.35 10.69 -1.36
N VAL A 31 -0.68 9.50 -1.88
CA VAL A 31 -2.07 9.03 -2.02
C VAL A 31 -2.42 8.12 -0.84
N THR A 32 -3.62 8.29 -0.29
CA THR A 32 -4.17 7.38 0.72
C THR A 32 -4.82 6.18 0.04
N TYR A 33 -4.41 4.98 0.44
CA TYR A 33 -5.01 3.73 0.00
C TYR A 33 -5.85 3.12 1.13
N PRO A 34 -7.01 2.51 0.84
CA PRO A 34 -7.90 1.95 1.87
C PRO A 34 -7.26 0.85 2.72
N ASN A 35 -6.32 0.10 2.13
CA ASN A 35 -5.46 -0.85 2.81
C ASN A 35 -4.19 -1.13 1.98
N ALA A 36 -3.21 -1.76 2.61
CA ALA A 36 -1.95 -2.14 1.95
C ALA A 36 -2.14 -3.12 0.79
N CYS A 37 -3.21 -3.94 0.80
CA CYS A 37 -3.50 -4.85 -0.29
C CYS A 37 -3.96 -4.11 -1.56
N VAL A 38 -4.85 -3.12 -1.43
CA VAL A 38 -5.28 -2.25 -2.54
C VAL A 38 -4.10 -1.47 -3.10
N LEU A 39 -3.20 -0.98 -2.24
CA LEU A 39 -1.94 -0.37 -2.68
C LEU A 39 -1.11 -1.36 -3.52
N CYS A 40 -1.04 -2.63 -3.13
CA CYS A 40 -0.35 -3.67 -3.88
C CYS A 40 -1.03 -4.04 -5.21
N GLU A 41 -2.36 -3.99 -5.29
CA GLU A 41 -3.10 -4.14 -6.54
C GLU A 41 -2.72 -3.03 -7.52
N ILE A 42 -2.75 -1.77 -7.06
CA ILE A 42 -2.35 -0.62 -7.88
C ILE A 42 -0.89 -0.74 -8.34
N ILE A 43 0.03 -1.18 -7.49
CA ILE A 43 1.43 -1.46 -7.87
C ILE A 43 1.51 -2.49 -9.01
N ARG A 44 0.71 -3.56 -8.94
CA ARG A 44 0.69 -4.61 -9.96
C ARG A 44 0.04 -4.15 -11.26
N GLU A 45 -1.02 -3.35 -11.19
CA GLU A 45 -1.73 -2.81 -12.35
C GLU A 45 -0.93 -1.73 -13.09
N THR A 46 -0.33 -0.81 -12.32
CA THR A 46 0.37 0.35 -12.88
C THR A 46 1.87 0.10 -13.08
N GLY A 47 2.43 -0.96 -12.49
CA GLY A 47 3.86 -1.23 -12.48
C GLY A 47 4.68 -0.22 -11.66
N THR A 48 4.04 0.57 -10.79
CA THR A 48 4.70 1.59 -9.98
C THR A 48 5.28 1.01 -8.70
N ASN A 49 6.40 1.54 -8.22
CA ASN A 49 6.98 1.13 -6.93
C ASN A 49 6.55 2.11 -5.83
N ILE A 50 5.36 1.88 -5.27
CA ILE A 50 4.81 2.71 -4.19
C ILE A 50 5.14 2.06 -2.86
N LEU A 51 5.78 2.81 -1.97
CA LEU A 51 6.10 2.35 -0.62
C LEU A 51 5.09 2.95 0.36
N ILE A 52 4.94 2.37 1.55
CA ILE A 52 4.11 2.94 2.60
C ILE A 52 4.92 4.01 3.34
N ALA A 53 4.51 5.27 3.23
CA ALA A 53 5.15 6.40 3.89
C ALA A 53 4.74 6.54 5.36
N LYS A 54 3.49 6.19 5.70
CA LYS A 54 2.97 6.09 7.08
C LYS A 54 1.72 5.20 7.11
N SER A 55 1.44 4.60 8.26
CA SER A 55 0.11 4.05 8.54
C SER A 55 -0.90 5.19 8.73
N GLY A 56 -2.16 4.93 8.37
CA GLY A 56 -3.21 5.94 8.32
C GLY A 56 -3.25 6.72 7.01
N PRO A 57 -4.26 7.59 6.84
CA PRO A 57 -4.36 8.47 5.68
C PRO A 57 -3.17 9.42 5.59
N CYS A 58 -2.76 9.76 4.37
CA CYS A 58 -2.01 10.98 4.09
C CYS A 58 -2.80 12.17 4.64
#